data_AF-A0A832EIB8-F1
#
_entry.id   AF-A0A832EIB8-F1
#
_cell.length_a   1.000
_cell.length_b   1.000
_cell.length_c   1.000
_cell.angle_alpha   90.00
_cell.angle_beta   90.00
_cell.angle_gamma   90.00
#
_symmetry.space_group_name_H-M   'P 1'
#
loop_
_entity.id
_entity.type
_entity.pdbx_description
1 polymer ?
#
loop_
_entity_poly.entity_id
_entity_poly.type
_entity_poly.pdbx_seq_one_letter_code
_entity_poly.pdbx_strand_id
1 'polypeptide(L)'
;MKLGIAWLGAIVAAAALAGDVIPRLEIDGRTYESVRWGPVNQGKVVVIHSRGSAFIPVEKLPEPYRQQFGIRGPDSPAVPAPESRGDSAYERAQREQRERAAAAAQEQERAAAAEQARWAVLDGALVPRAELTQLTGFVRSRAETRDGDQVVQRGVVIELAQRRDPTRDIPAYLEMRPGLWQETGERVLVVGHGLNPRIGELIRIWGREHPEPVQAMRVFTAAREPTAAELAGR
;
A
#
# COMPACT_ATOMS: atom_id res chain seq x y z
N MET A 1 19.73 -21.69 3.41
CA MET A 1 20.09 -21.96 2.00
C MET A 1 18.82 -22.23 1.21
N LYS A 2 18.63 -21.50 0.10
CA LYS A 2 17.78 -21.77 -1.09
C LYS A 2 16.24 -21.76 -0.86
N LEU A 3 15.56 -20.70 -1.30
CA LEU A 3 14.83 -20.54 -2.59
C LEU A 3 13.53 -21.39 -2.64
N GLY A 4 12.35 -20.88 -2.94
CA GLY A 4 11.95 -19.55 -3.37
C GLY A 4 10.54 -19.56 -3.98
N ILE A 5 10.13 -18.34 -4.35
CA ILE A 5 9.27 -17.99 -5.49
C ILE A 5 7.75 -18.16 -5.29
N ALA A 6 7.13 -16.98 -5.21
CA ALA A 6 5.72 -16.68 -5.27
C ALA A 6 5.05 -17.21 -6.56
N TRP A 7 3.84 -17.73 -6.41
CA TRP A 7 2.86 -17.81 -7.49
C TRP A 7 1.84 -16.69 -7.30
N LEU A 8 2.15 -15.52 -7.86
CA LEU A 8 1.14 -14.52 -8.21
C LEU A 8 0.45 -15.03 -9.48
N GLY A 9 -0.63 -15.78 -9.30
CA GLY A 9 -1.52 -16.17 -10.39
C GLY A 9 -2.18 -14.92 -10.99
N ALA A 10 -1.68 -14.47 -12.13
CA ALA A 10 -2.30 -13.42 -12.92
C ALA A 10 -3.70 -13.88 -13.37
N ILE A 11 -4.73 -13.26 -12.80
CA ILE A 11 -6.09 -13.33 -13.31
C ILE A 11 -6.10 -12.58 -14.65
N VAL A 12 -6.03 -13.33 -15.76
CA VAL A 12 -6.29 -12.76 -17.09
C VAL A 12 -7.81 -12.56 -17.18
N ALA A 13 -8.24 -11.30 -17.01
CA ALA A 13 -9.60 -10.89 -17.30
C ALA A 13 -9.87 -11.08 -18.81
N ALA A 14 -10.59 -12.15 -19.14
CA ALA A 14 -11.04 -12.41 -20.50
C ALA A 14 -12.18 -11.44 -20.86
N ALA A 15 -11.87 -10.38 -21.58
CA ALA A 15 -12.88 -9.66 -22.35
C ALA A 15 -13.34 -10.58 -23.49
N ALA A 16 -14.46 -11.27 -23.30
CA ALA A 16 -15.11 -12.02 -24.36
C ALA A 16 -15.64 -11.02 -25.39
N LEU A 17 -15.18 -11.13 -26.63
CA LEU A 17 -15.91 -10.56 -27.76
C LEU A 17 -17.29 -11.22 -27.76
N ALA A 18 -18.35 -10.41 -27.71
CA ALA A 18 -19.72 -10.90 -27.82
C ALA A 18 -19.87 -11.58 -29.20
N GLY A 19 -19.82 -12.90 -29.21
CA GLY A 19 -19.91 -13.73 -30.40
C GLY A 19 -20.35 -15.13 -30.00
N ASP A 20 -21.15 -15.77 -30.85
CA ASP A 20 -21.85 -17.03 -30.62
C ASP A 20 -21.03 -18.10 -29.88
N VAL A 21 -21.67 -18.72 -28.88
CA VAL A 21 -21.11 -19.90 -28.20
C VAL A 21 -21.22 -21.08 -29.16
N ILE A 22 -20.07 -21.61 -29.58
CA ILE A 22 -20.04 -22.82 -30.39
C ILE A 22 -20.20 -24.02 -29.44
N PRO A 23 -21.27 -24.83 -29.56
CA PRO A 23 -21.54 -25.90 -28.60
C PRO A 23 -20.47 -26.98 -28.64
N ARG A 24 -19.94 -27.30 -29.82
CA ARG A 24 -18.89 -28.30 -30.03
C ARG A 24 -18.02 -27.92 -31.22
N LEU A 25 -16.71 -28.00 -31.04
CA LEU A 25 -15.70 -27.72 -32.06
C LEU A 25 -14.64 -28.82 -32.06
N GLU A 26 -14.30 -29.34 -33.23
CA GLU A 26 -13.26 -30.37 -33.37
C GLU A 26 -12.08 -29.84 -34.18
N ILE A 27 -10.87 -29.96 -33.61
CA ILE A 27 -9.61 -29.48 -34.20
C ILE A 27 -8.54 -30.53 -33.93
N ASP A 28 -7.87 -31.02 -34.98
CA ASP A 28 -6.83 -32.07 -34.90
C ASP A 28 -7.26 -33.30 -34.06
N GLY A 29 -8.52 -33.74 -34.19
CA GLY A 29 -9.09 -34.87 -33.44
C GLY A 29 -9.37 -34.59 -31.95
N ARG A 30 -9.25 -33.34 -31.50
CA ARG A 30 -9.62 -32.90 -30.15
C ARG A 30 -10.96 -32.20 -30.16
N THR A 31 -11.87 -32.64 -29.30
CA THR A 31 -13.18 -32.01 -29.12
C THR A 31 -13.13 -30.95 -28.01
N TYR A 32 -13.60 -29.76 -28.33
CA TYR A 32 -13.80 -28.63 -27.43
C TYR A 32 -15.30 -28.34 -27.30
N GLU A 33 -15.77 -28.06 -26.09
CA GLU A 33 -17.18 -27.80 -25.79
C GLU A 33 -17.38 -26.38 -25.27
N SER A 34 -18.52 -25.77 -25.62
CA SER A 34 -18.89 -24.40 -25.21
C SER A 34 -17.81 -23.36 -25.53
N VAL A 35 -17.33 -23.38 -26.77
CA VAL A 35 -16.21 -22.57 -27.24
C VAL A 35 -16.64 -21.12 -27.43
N ARG A 36 -15.85 -20.21 -26.86
CA ARG A 36 -15.88 -18.78 -27.17
C ARG A 36 -14.55 -18.35 -27.77
N TRP A 37 -14.61 -17.46 -28.76
CA TRP A 37 -13.44 -16.87 -29.38
C TRP A 37 -12.91 -15.71 -28.54
N GLY A 38 -11.63 -15.73 -28.24
CA GLY A 38 -10.88 -14.61 -27.69
C GLY A 38 -10.11 -13.83 -28.76
N PRO A 39 -9.28 -12.86 -28.37
CA PRO A 39 -8.53 -12.03 -29.32
C PRO A 39 -7.55 -12.87 -30.15
N VAL A 40 -7.34 -12.45 -31.41
CA VAL A 40 -6.32 -13.04 -32.28
C VAL A 40 -4.99 -12.32 -32.03
N ASN A 41 -3.94 -13.09 -31.78
CA ASN A 41 -2.58 -12.56 -31.61
C ASN A 41 -1.59 -13.44 -32.38
N GLN A 42 -0.74 -12.84 -33.22
CA GLN A 42 0.32 -13.53 -33.97
C GLN A 42 -0.16 -14.80 -34.72
N GLY A 43 -1.32 -14.73 -35.39
CA GLY A 43 -1.85 -15.87 -36.16
C GLY A 43 -2.44 -17.00 -35.31
N LYS A 44 -2.67 -16.77 -34.01
CA LYS A 44 -3.34 -17.73 -33.11
C LYS A 44 -4.61 -17.12 -32.53
N VAL A 45 -5.68 -17.91 -32.50
CA VAL A 45 -6.94 -17.56 -31.83
C VAL A 45 -6.97 -18.19 -30.45
N VAL A 46 -7.41 -17.43 -29.44
CA VAL A 46 -7.70 -18.01 -28.13
C VAL A 46 -9.07 -18.66 -28.16
N VAL A 47 -9.13 -19.94 -27.81
CA VAL A 47 -10.36 -20.68 -27.56
C VAL A 47 -10.57 -20.78 -26.07
N ILE A 48 -11.69 -20.27 -25.57
CA ILE A 48 -12.09 -20.36 -24.16
C ILE A 48 -13.15 -21.47 -24.07
N HIS A 49 -12.92 -22.48 -23.24
CA HIS A 49 -13.82 -23.62 -23.03
C HIS A 49 -13.90 -24.01 -21.54
N SER A 50 -14.77 -24.96 -21.19
CA SER A 50 -15.07 -25.36 -19.80
C SER A 50 -13.85 -25.84 -18.98
N ARG A 51 -12.76 -26.26 -19.63
CA ARG A 51 -11.54 -26.77 -18.99
C ARG A 51 -10.38 -25.76 -18.99
N GLY A 52 -10.59 -24.55 -19.50
CA GLY A 52 -9.56 -23.51 -19.59
C GLY A 52 -9.50 -22.84 -20.96
N SER A 53 -8.36 -22.23 -21.27
CA SER A 53 -8.12 -21.59 -22.56
C SER A 53 -7.01 -22.30 -23.34
N ALA A 54 -7.12 -22.28 -24.67
CA ALA A 54 -6.14 -22.86 -25.58
C ALA A 54 -5.81 -21.86 -26.71
N PHE A 55 -4.55 -21.86 -27.17
CA PHE A 55 -4.12 -21.08 -28.33
C PHE A 55 -4.10 -21.98 -29.55
N ILE A 56 -4.89 -21.66 -30.57
CA ILE A 56 -5.00 -22.46 -31.79
C ILE A 56 -4.49 -21.64 -32.98
N PRO A 57 -3.47 -22.11 -33.71
CA PRO A 57 -3.07 -21.51 -34.98
C PRO A 57 -4.26 -21.44 -35.94
N VAL A 58 -4.46 -20.29 -36.59
CA VAL A 58 -5.64 -20.03 -37.44
C VAL A 58 -5.72 -21.04 -38.60
N GLU A 59 -4.58 -21.55 -39.06
CA GLU A 59 -4.47 -22.52 -40.15
C GLU A 59 -5.12 -23.87 -39.81
N LYS A 60 -5.23 -24.19 -38.52
CA LYS A 60 -5.81 -25.44 -38.02
C LYS A 60 -7.33 -25.35 -37.80
N LEU A 61 -7.91 -24.17 -38.00
CA LEU A 61 -9.34 -23.97 -37.81
C LEU A 61 -10.14 -24.63 -38.96
N PRO A 62 -11.38 -25.09 -38.70
CA PRO A 62 -12.27 -25.51 -39.77
C PRO A 62 -12.57 -24.39 -40.78
N GLU A 63 -12.87 -24.78 -42.02
CA GLU A 63 -13.05 -23.88 -43.18
C GLU A 63 -14.00 -22.68 -42.96
N PRO A 64 -15.12 -22.76 -42.21
CA PRO A 64 -15.94 -21.57 -41.97
C PRO A 64 -15.28 -20.54 -41.04
N TYR A 65 -14.40 -20.97 -40.13
CA TYR A 65 -13.75 -20.09 -39.16
C TYR A 65 -12.47 -19.46 -39.71
N ARG A 66 -11.75 -20.14 -40.62
CA ARG A 66 -10.58 -19.56 -41.31
C ARG A 66 -10.92 -18.27 -42.04
N GLN A 67 -12.09 -18.23 -42.68
CA GLN A 67 -12.59 -17.05 -43.38
C GLN A 67 -12.94 -15.89 -42.43
N GLN A 68 -13.51 -16.20 -41.26
CA GLN A 68 -13.85 -15.22 -40.22
C GLN A 68 -12.59 -14.51 -39.68
N PHE A 69 -11.45 -15.19 -39.67
CA PHE A 69 -10.16 -14.64 -39.23
C PHE A 69 -9.24 -14.20 -40.38
N GLY A 70 -9.78 -14.08 -41.59
CA GLY A 70 -9.11 -13.41 -42.71
C GLY A 70 -8.04 -14.21 -43.46
N ILE A 71 -7.94 -15.53 -43.27
CA ILE A 71 -7.06 -16.37 -44.09
C ILE A 71 -7.81 -16.80 -45.36
N ARG A 72 -7.35 -16.33 -46.53
CA ARG A 72 -7.73 -16.86 -47.84
C ARG A 72 -6.73 -17.93 -48.28
N GLY A 73 -7.22 -18.89 -49.08
CA GLY A 73 -6.47 -20.05 -49.56
C GLY A 73 -5.15 -19.71 -50.30
N PRO A 74 -4.36 -20.76 -50.62
CA PRO A 74 -2.91 -20.70 -50.83
C PRO A 74 -2.34 -19.81 -51.97
N ASP A 75 -3.18 -19.07 -52.70
CA ASP A 75 -2.78 -18.27 -53.88
C ASP A 75 -2.74 -16.75 -53.65
N SER A 76 -2.70 -16.25 -52.40
CA SER A 76 -2.59 -14.80 -52.14
C SER A 76 -1.13 -14.35 -51.99
N PRO A 77 -0.70 -13.24 -52.65
CA PRO A 77 0.70 -12.80 -52.63
C PRO A 77 1.15 -12.33 -51.24
N ALA A 78 2.43 -12.57 -50.93
CA ALA A 78 3.02 -12.32 -49.63
C ALA A 78 2.92 -10.86 -49.18
N VAL A 79 2.34 -10.63 -48.01
CA VAL A 79 2.34 -9.32 -47.32
C VAL A 79 3.70 -9.17 -46.61
N PRO A 80 4.38 -8.01 -46.71
CA PRO A 80 5.66 -7.79 -46.04
C PRO A 80 5.51 -7.91 -44.51
N ALA A 81 6.58 -8.37 -43.87
CA ALA A 81 6.66 -8.55 -42.41
C ALA A 81 6.27 -7.25 -41.68
N PRO A 82 5.47 -7.31 -40.59
CA PRO A 82 5.09 -6.11 -39.88
C PRO A 82 6.34 -5.50 -39.22
N GLU A 83 6.70 -4.30 -39.66
CA GLU A 83 7.60 -3.42 -38.94
C GLU A 83 7.11 -3.29 -37.49
N SER A 84 8.07 -3.27 -36.56
CA SER A 84 7.87 -3.08 -35.13
C SER A 84 7.04 -1.81 -34.88
N ARG A 85 5.71 -1.96 -34.79
CA ARG A 85 4.77 -0.87 -34.51
C ARG A 85 5.02 -0.38 -33.09
N GLY A 86 5.51 0.85 -32.99
CA GLY A 86 5.61 1.57 -31.72
C GLY A 86 4.29 1.66 -30.98
N ASP A 87 4.38 1.86 -29.66
CA ASP A 87 3.29 2.01 -28.68
C ASP A 87 1.96 2.42 -29.34
N SER A 88 1.06 1.46 -29.45
CA SER A 88 -0.27 1.71 -30.03
C SER A 88 -0.97 2.82 -29.25
N ALA A 89 -1.83 3.60 -29.92
CA ALA A 89 -2.60 4.67 -29.24
C ALA A 89 -3.39 4.13 -28.03
N TYR A 90 -3.76 2.85 -28.07
CA TYR A 90 -4.40 2.13 -26.98
C TYR A 90 -3.48 1.88 -25.77
N GLU A 91 -2.23 1.44 -25.99
CA GLU A 91 -1.25 1.24 -24.91
C GLU A 91 -0.87 2.56 -24.24
N ARG A 92 -0.76 3.64 -25.02
CA ARG A 92 -0.57 5.00 -24.49
C ARG A 92 -1.74 5.44 -23.63
N ALA A 93 -2.98 5.27 -24.12
CA ALA A 93 -4.17 5.60 -23.35
C ALA A 93 -4.30 4.79 -22.06
N GLN A 94 -3.99 3.48 -22.09
CA GLN A 94 -3.97 2.65 -20.88
C GLN A 94 -2.89 3.09 -19.90
N ARG A 95 -1.69 3.42 -20.39
CA ARG A 95 -0.59 3.89 -19.54
C ARG A 95 -0.96 5.20 -18.86
N GLU A 96 -1.47 6.18 -19.61
CA GLU A 96 -1.96 7.44 -19.07
C GLU A 96 -3.07 7.22 -18.03
N GLN A 97 -4.00 6.30 -18.28
CA GLN A 97 -5.07 6.00 -17.33
C GLN A 97 -4.51 5.40 -16.03
N ARG A 98 -3.54 4.48 -16.11
CA ARG A 98 -2.88 3.89 -14.93
C ARG A 98 -2.07 4.94 -14.17
N GLU A 99 -1.35 5.80 -14.85
CA GLU A 99 -0.58 6.88 -14.24
C GLU A 99 -1.50 7.88 -13.53
N ARG A 100 -2.63 8.27 -14.14
CA ARG A 100 -3.64 9.13 -13.50
C ARG A 100 -4.26 8.44 -12.28
N ALA A 101 -4.59 7.15 -12.38
CA ALA A 101 -5.13 6.40 -11.25
C ALA A 101 -4.12 6.28 -10.09
N ALA A 102 -2.84 6.04 -10.40
CA ALA A 102 -1.77 6.00 -9.40
C ALA A 102 -1.55 7.36 -8.74
N ALA A 103 -1.56 8.45 -9.51
CA ALA A 103 -1.46 9.81 -8.99
C ALA A 103 -2.64 10.15 -8.06
N ALA A 104 -3.87 9.81 -8.48
CA ALA A 104 -5.07 10.03 -7.66
C ALA A 104 -5.05 9.21 -6.36
N ALA A 105 -4.60 7.95 -6.42
CA ALA A 105 -4.44 7.13 -5.22
C ALA A 105 -3.40 7.72 -4.26
N GLN A 106 -2.26 8.18 -4.78
CA GLN A 106 -1.23 8.82 -3.96
C GLN A 106 -1.73 10.13 -3.32
N GLU A 107 -2.53 10.92 -4.04
CA GLU A 107 -3.12 12.14 -3.49
C GLU A 107 -4.13 11.82 -2.39
N GLN A 108 -4.97 10.79 -2.57
CA GLN A 108 -5.88 10.31 -1.53
C GLN A 108 -5.14 9.83 -0.28
N GLU A 109 -4.08 9.04 -0.46
CA GLU A 109 -3.23 8.58 0.66
C GLU A 109 -2.60 9.77 1.41
N ARG A 110 -2.10 10.78 0.69
CA ARG A 110 -1.56 11.99 1.31
C ARG A 110 -2.63 12.79 2.06
N ALA A 111 -3.82 12.93 1.49
CA ALA A 111 -4.93 13.62 2.13
C ALA A 111 -5.37 12.89 3.41
N ALA A 112 -5.50 11.56 3.35
CA ALA A 112 -5.83 10.73 4.51
C ALA A 112 -4.74 10.79 5.59
N ALA A 113 -3.46 10.73 5.21
CA ALA A 113 -2.35 10.87 6.14
C ALA A 113 -2.31 12.28 6.78
N ALA A 114 -2.59 13.33 6.01
CA ALA A 114 -2.68 14.70 6.52
C ALA A 114 -3.85 14.85 7.50
N GLU A 115 -4.99 14.22 7.22
CA GLU A 115 -6.12 14.18 8.14
C GLU A 115 -5.77 13.43 9.43
N GLN A 116 -5.22 12.22 9.31
CA GLN A 116 -4.78 11.43 10.46
C GLN A 116 -3.77 12.19 11.33
N ALA A 117 -2.86 12.96 10.72
CA ALA A 117 -1.87 13.75 11.44
C ALA A 117 -2.47 14.87 12.30
N ARG A 118 -3.70 15.33 12.01
CA ARG A 118 -4.40 16.37 12.78
C ARG A 118 -5.04 15.86 14.07
N TRP A 119 -5.19 14.55 14.19
CA TRP A 119 -5.90 13.91 15.29
C TRP A 119 -4.99 12.99 16.09
N ALA A 120 -5.34 12.79 17.34
CA ALA A 120 -4.69 11.83 18.23
C ALA A 120 -5.77 11.19 19.12
N VAL A 121 -5.48 10.01 19.66
CA VAL A 121 -6.35 9.37 20.66
C VAL A 121 -5.70 9.51 22.03
N LEU A 122 -6.41 10.15 22.94
CA LEU A 122 -6.02 10.34 24.34
C LEU A 122 -7.15 9.82 25.23
N ASP A 123 -6.84 8.91 26.15
CA ASP A 123 -7.82 8.29 27.07
C ASP A 123 -9.06 7.72 26.35
N GLY A 124 -8.86 7.16 25.15
CA GLY A 124 -9.92 6.58 24.33
C GLY A 124 -10.76 7.60 23.53
N ALA A 125 -10.51 8.89 23.67
CA ALA A 125 -11.19 9.94 22.92
C ALA A 125 -10.32 10.49 21.79
N LEU A 126 -10.95 10.79 20.65
CA LEU A 126 -10.31 11.46 19.54
C LEU A 126 -10.20 12.97 19.84
N VAL A 127 -8.97 13.48 19.89
CA VAL A 127 -8.67 14.87 20.24
C VAL A 127 -7.83 15.54 19.16
N PRO A 128 -8.02 16.85 18.89
CA PRO A 128 -7.15 17.58 17.97
C PRO A 128 -5.72 17.61 18.50
N ARG A 129 -4.74 17.26 17.66
CA ARG A 129 -3.31 17.24 18.03
C ARG A 129 -2.79 18.63 18.42
N ALA A 130 -3.42 19.69 17.93
CA ALA A 130 -3.12 21.07 18.29
C ALA A 130 -3.42 21.41 19.76
N GLU A 131 -4.26 20.64 20.44
CA GLU A 131 -4.55 20.78 21.88
C GLU A 131 -3.56 20.01 22.76
N LEU A 132 -2.63 19.27 22.16
CA LEU A 132 -1.64 18.47 22.86
C LEU A 132 -0.28 19.16 22.89
N THR A 133 0.49 18.89 23.92
CA THR A 133 1.87 19.36 24.05
C THR A 133 2.82 18.43 23.32
N GLN A 134 3.70 18.97 22.47
CA GLN A 134 4.81 18.20 21.91
C GLN A 134 5.90 18.07 22.95
N LEU A 135 6.30 16.85 23.25
CA LEU A 135 7.50 16.57 24.00
C LEU A 135 8.51 15.93 23.07
N THR A 136 9.74 16.38 23.12
CA THR A 136 10.88 15.69 22.51
C THR A 136 11.93 15.49 23.59
N GLY A 137 12.46 14.28 23.69
CA GLY A 137 13.36 13.95 24.80
C GLY A 137 14.01 12.58 24.66
N PHE A 138 15.05 12.37 25.45
CA PHE A 138 15.78 11.12 25.52
C PHE A 138 15.23 10.22 26.63
N VAL A 139 14.97 8.96 26.32
CA VAL A 139 14.48 7.99 27.30
C VAL A 139 15.58 7.69 28.32
N ARG A 140 15.31 7.90 29.60
CA ARG A 140 16.27 7.65 30.69
C ARG A 140 15.98 6.36 31.44
N SER A 141 14.71 6.11 31.72
CA SER A 141 14.29 4.91 32.41
C SER A 141 12.88 4.53 32.02
N ARG A 142 12.50 3.31 32.38
CA ARG A 142 11.12 2.84 32.32
C ARG A 142 10.54 2.91 33.72
N ALA A 143 9.30 3.35 33.81
CA ALA A 143 8.54 3.38 35.04
C ALA A 143 7.40 2.38 34.93
N GLU A 144 7.19 1.60 35.98
CA GLU A 144 6.04 0.72 36.10
C GLU A 144 5.33 1.04 37.41
N THR A 145 4.04 1.32 37.33
CA THR A 145 3.18 1.36 38.51
C THR A 145 2.57 -0.02 38.67
N ARG A 146 2.67 -0.57 39.88
CA ARG A 146 2.11 -1.87 40.24
C ARG A 146 1.00 -1.70 41.28
N ASP A 147 -0.03 -2.52 41.16
CA ASP A 147 -1.06 -2.76 42.17
C ASP A 147 -0.95 -4.23 42.56
N GLY A 148 -0.39 -4.48 43.74
CA GLY A 148 0.11 -5.79 44.14
C GLY A 148 1.15 -6.34 43.14
N ASP A 149 0.88 -7.51 42.60
CA ASP A 149 1.73 -8.17 41.59
C ASP A 149 1.41 -7.75 40.15
N GLN A 150 0.36 -6.95 39.93
CA GLN A 150 -0.07 -6.54 38.60
C GLN A 150 0.55 -5.20 38.21
N VAL A 151 1.24 -5.16 37.06
CA VAL A 151 1.63 -3.88 36.45
C VAL A 151 0.38 -3.22 35.88
N VAL A 152 -0.05 -2.12 36.50
CA VAL A 152 -1.27 -1.37 36.13
C VAL A 152 -0.96 -0.31 35.09
N GLN A 153 0.24 0.26 35.13
CA GLN A 153 0.62 1.34 34.24
C GLN A 153 2.09 1.23 33.88
N ARG A 154 2.37 1.35 32.58
CA ARG A 154 3.74 1.49 32.06
C ARG A 154 3.94 2.91 31.59
N GLY A 155 5.08 3.46 31.97
CA GLY A 155 5.54 4.77 31.55
C GLY A 155 7.03 4.77 31.26
N VAL A 156 7.49 5.90 30.76
CA VAL A 156 8.91 6.17 30.50
C VAL A 156 9.25 7.52 31.09
N VAL A 157 10.42 7.60 31.73
CA VAL A 157 10.99 8.88 32.11
C VAL A 157 11.80 9.38 30.93
N ILE A 158 11.46 10.56 30.43
CA ILE A 158 12.24 11.24 29.40
C ILE A 158 12.92 12.46 30.01
N GLU A 159 14.14 12.71 29.57
CA GLU A 159 14.80 13.99 29.76
C GLU A 159 14.50 14.85 28.54
N LEU A 160 13.85 15.99 28.75
CA LEU A 160 13.45 16.87 27.66
C LEU A 160 14.68 17.32 26.88
N ALA A 161 14.49 17.45 25.58
CA ALA A 161 15.53 17.84 24.66
C ALA A 161 15.05 19.02 23.83
N GLN A 162 15.97 19.93 23.57
CA GLN A 162 15.79 21.04 22.66
C GLN A 162 16.76 20.92 21.49
N ARG A 163 16.39 21.50 20.35
CA ARG A 163 17.30 21.56 19.21
C ARG A 163 18.51 22.42 19.56
N ARG A 164 19.71 21.96 19.20
CA ARG A 164 20.96 22.71 19.37
C ARG A 164 20.95 24.00 18.55
N ASP A 165 20.41 23.91 17.34
CA ASP A 165 20.22 25.02 16.42
C ASP A 165 18.76 25.02 15.95
N PRO A 166 17.90 25.87 16.55
CA PRO A 166 16.48 25.94 16.19
C PRO A 166 16.23 26.72 14.90
N THR A 167 17.18 27.57 14.44
CA THR A 167 16.97 28.43 13.26
C THR A 167 17.37 27.73 11.97
N ARG A 168 18.23 26.72 12.04
CA ARG A 168 18.62 25.89 10.91
C ARG A 168 17.41 25.15 10.33
N ASP A 169 17.17 25.29 9.04
CA ASP A 169 16.21 24.42 8.35
C ASP A 169 16.79 23.01 8.20
N ILE A 170 16.05 22.00 8.67
CA ILE A 170 16.47 20.61 8.68
C ILE A 170 15.34 19.80 8.05
N PRO A 171 15.61 19.04 6.97
CA PRO A 171 14.60 18.17 6.38
C PRO A 171 13.98 17.23 7.42
N ALA A 172 12.66 17.03 7.35
CA ALA A 172 11.90 16.24 8.33
C ALA A 172 12.50 14.84 8.60
N TYR A 173 13.04 14.17 7.58
CA TYR A 173 13.67 12.85 7.71
C TYR A 173 14.99 12.84 8.50
N LEU A 174 15.60 14.01 8.73
CA LEU A 174 16.81 14.17 9.54
C LEU A 174 16.52 14.75 10.93
N GLU A 175 15.31 15.26 11.16
CA GLU A 175 14.98 16.07 12.33
C GLU A 175 15.21 15.30 13.65
N MET A 176 14.91 14.00 13.68
CA MET A 176 15.04 13.15 14.86
C MET A 176 16.44 12.53 15.05
N ARG A 177 17.49 13.08 14.43
CA ARG A 177 18.87 12.61 14.68
C ARG A 177 19.35 13.07 16.06
N PRO A 178 19.76 12.16 16.96
CA PRO A 178 20.21 12.51 18.32
C PRO A 178 21.23 13.65 18.40
N GLY A 179 22.20 13.70 17.48
CA GLY A 179 23.24 14.74 17.46
C GLY A 179 22.75 16.17 17.21
N LEU A 180 21.50 16.35 16.77
CA LEU A 180 20.88 17.66 16.58
C LEU A 180 20.22 18.21 17.84
N TRP A 181 20.10 17.38 18.88
CA TRP A 181 19.40 17.69 20.10
C TRP A 181 20.38 17.78 21.28
N GLN A 182 20.00 18.57 22.26
CA GLN A 182 20.69 18.67 23.53
C GLN A 182 19.66 18.54 24.65
N GLU A 183 20.07 17.86 25.71
CA GLU A 183 19.27 17.64 26.90
C GLU A 183 19.12 18.94 27.68
N THR A 184 17.94 19.19 28.24
CA THR A 184 17.65 20.39 29.04
C THR A 184 17.91 20.16 30.54
N GLY A 185 18.06 18.90 30.96
CA GLY A 185 18.11 18.50 32.37
C GLY A 185 16.74 18.34 33.04
N GLU A 186 15.65 18.79 32.40
CA GLU A 186 14.29 18.61 32.90
C GLU A 186 13.79 17.18 32.61
N ARG A 187 13.25 16.50 33.63
CA ARG A 187 12.71 15.15 33.50
C ARG A 187 11.21 15.13 33.69
N VAL A 188 10.53 14.42 32.80
CA VAL A 188 9.07 14.23 32.87
C VAL A 188 8.74 12.75 32.77
N LEU A 189 7.65 12.35 33.42
CA LEU A 189 7.11 11.00 33.32
C LEU A 189 6.05 10.99 32.22
N VAL A 190 6.18 10.09 31.25
CA VAL A 190 5.18 9.89 30.22
C VAL A 190 4.54 8.52 30.40
N VAL A 191 3.22 8.49 30.58
CA VAL A 191 2.43 7.26 30.72
C VAL A 191 1.61 6.98 29.46
N GLY A 192 1.23 5.73 29.24
CA GLY A 192 0.36 5.35 28.12
C GLY A 192 1.05 5.39 26.74
N HIS A 193 2.37 5.53 26.70
CA HIS A 193 3.13 5.67 25.44
C HIS A 193 2.99 4.48 24.48
N GLY A 194 2.53 3.31 24.95
CA GLY A 194 2.22 2.12 24.13
C GLY A 194 3.42 1.46 23.46
N LEU A 195 4.47 2.22 23.19
CA LEU A 195 5.77 1.83 22.66
C LEU A 195 6.71 1.45 23.81
N ASN A 196 7.66 0.57 23.50
CA ASN A 196 8.71 0.13 24.41
C ASN A 196 10.07 0.67 23.95
N PRO A 197 10.29 2.00 24.04
CA PRO A 197 11.51 2.60 23.52
C PRO A 197 12.73 2.14 24.31
N ARG A 198 13.89 2.21 23.67
CA ARG A 198 15.18 1.87 24.28
C ARG A 198 15.66 3.03 25.14
N ILE A 199 16.37 2.71 26.22
CA ILE A 199 17.07 3.73 27.01
C ILE A 199 18.10 4.42 26.10
N GLY A 200 18.14 5.74 26.14
CA GLY A 200 18.95 6.61 25.28
C GLY A 200 18.31 6.95 23.93
N GLU A 201 17.15 6.38 23.61
CA GLU A 201 16.43 6.70 22.38
C GLU A 201 15.82 8.10 22.45
N LEU A 202 16.01 8.89 21.38
CA LEU A 202 15.33 10.17 21.21
C LEU A 202 13.93 9.90 20.68
N ILE A 203 12.91 10.32 21.43
CA ILE A 203 11.52 10.14 21.05
C ILE A 203 10.78 11.48 20.99
N ARG A 204 9.73 11.51 20.17
CA ARG A 204 8.78 12.61 20.08
C ARG A 204 7.40 12.09 20.42
N ILE A 205 6.73 12.75 21.34
CA ILE A 205 5.44 12.33 21.88
C ILE A 205 4.52 13.53 21.90
N TRP A 206 3.23 13.28 21.69
CA TRP A 206 2.17 14.24 21.96
C TRP A 206 1.42 13.79 23.18
N GLY A 207 1.15 14.70 24.11
CA GLY A 207 0.46 14.32 25.33
C GLY A 207 -0.17 15.50 26.05
N ARG A 208 -0.94 15.17 27.08
CA ARG A 208 -1.55 16.14 27.99
C ARG A 208 -0.93 16.01 29.36
N GLU A 209 -0.57 17.14 29.94
CA GLU A 209 -0.03 17.22 31.29
C GLU A 209 -1.12 16.93 32.32
N HIS A 210 -0.78 16.15 33.34
CA HIS A 210 -1.61 15.94 34.52
C HIS A 210 -1.47 17.12 35.48
N PRO A 211 -2.55 17.49 36.19
CA PRO A 211 -2.49 18.56 37.18
C PRO A 211 -1.62 18.19 38.38
N GLU A 212 -1.51 16.89 38.70
CA GLU A 212 -0.77 16.40 39.86
C GLU A 212 0.58 15.81 39.44
N PRO A 213 1.71 16.35 39.95
CA PRO A 213 3.01 15.76 39.72
C PRO A 213 3.21 14.49 40.55
N VAL A 214 4.03 13.56 40.05
CA VAL A 214 4.41 12.33 40.76
C VAL A 214 5.89 12.40 41.08
N GLN A 215 6.27 12.24 42.35
CA GLN A 215 7.67 12.34 42.81
C GLN A 215 8.36 13.64 42.36
N ALA A 216 7.65 14.77 42.44
CA ALA A 216 8.09 16.08 41.95
C ALA A 216 8.38 16.16 40.43
N MET A 217 7.98 15.15 39.65
CA MET A 217 8.04 15.18 38.19
C MET A 217 6.67 15.49 37.60
N ARG A 218 6.67 16.30 36.54
CA ARG A 218 5.50 16.50 35.69
C ARG A 218 5.14 15.20 35.00
N VAL A 219 3.85 14.89 34.93
CA VAL A 219 3.34 13.66 34.33
C VAL A 219 2.53 14.00 33.09
N PHE A 220 2.73 13.25 32.02
CA PHE A 220 1.99 13.39 30.78
C PHE A 220 1.36 12.07 30.37
N THR A 221 0.09 12.08 29.98
CA THR A 221 -0.48 10.96 29.22
C THR A 221 -0.13 11.14 27.75
N ALA A 222 0.56 10.16 27.18
CA ALA A 222 0.82 10.12 25.75
C ALA A 222 -0.45 9.81 24.97
N ALA A 223 -0.71 10.61 23.94
CA ALA A 223 -1.67 10.28 22.91
C ALA A 223 -1.05 9.34 21.88
N ARG A 224 -1.88 8.47 21.31
CA ARG A 224 -1.50 7.60 20.20
C ARG A 224 -2.08 8.10 18.88
N GLU A 225 -1.58 7.54 17.78
CA GLU A 225 -2.20 7.76 16.48
C GLU A 225 -3.59 7.11 16.43
N PRO A 226 -4.58 7.79 15.83
CA PRO A 226 -5.90 7.21 15.63
C PRO A 226 -5.86 6.16 14.52
N THR A 227 -6.71 5.16 14.63
CA THR A 227 -6.97 4.19 13.57
C THR A 227 -7.92 4.79 12.54
N ALA A 228 -7.94 4.22 11.32
CA ALA A 228 -8.87 4.65 10.26
C ALA A 228 -10.34 4.54 10.70
N ALA A 229 -10.69 3.52 11.51
CA ALA A 229 -12.04 3.34 12.02
C ALA A 229 -12.45 4.45 13.00
N GLU A 230 -11.52 4.89 13.86
CA GLU A 230 -11.78 5.98 14.83
C GLU A 230 -11.94 7.32 14.13
N LEU A 231 -11.22 7.55 13.03
CA LEU A 231 -11.40 8.75 12.21
C LEU A 231 -12.73 8.75 11.46
N ALA A 232 -13.16 7.59 10.94
CA ALA A 232 -14.40 7.46 10.17
C ALA A 232 -15.67 7.58 11.04
N GLY A 233 -15.58 7.33 12.34
CA GLY A 233 -16.68 7.44 13.30
C GLY A 233 -16.89 8.83 13.90
N ARG A 234 -16.13 9.84 13.44
CA ARG A 234 -16.20 11.23 13.88
C ARG A 234 -17.31 11.99 13.15
#